data_AF-A0A961ZGN4-F1
#
_entry.id   AF-A0A961ZGN4-F1
#
_cell.length_a   1.000
_cell.length_b   1.000
_cell.length_c   1.000
_cell.angle_alpha   90.00
_cell.angle_beta   90.00
_cell.angle_gamma   90.00
#
_symmetry.space_group_name_H-M   'P 1'
#
loop_
_entity.id
_entity.type
_entity.pdbx_description
1 polymer ?
#
loop_
_entity_poly.entity_id
_entity_poly.type
_entity_poly.pdbx_seq_one_letter_code
_entity_poly.pdbx_strand_id
1 'polypeptide(L)'
;MLAQAQASKSTRSELERFNAALAACEDLTVAEFEKLVADAMGKAPPKPAAKALNKDLVVAYREKVVAAGEDPASFEGVMSELSADKSVRIAELSAIAQAYVGGTSAYKKKADAIRDIRLRFASKRSATRRLEAQSDIF
;
A
#
# COMPACT_ATOMS: atom_id res chain seq x y z
N MET A 1 -3.69 -45.84 -32.37
CA MET A 1 -5.12 -45.50 -32.39
C MET A 1 -5.29 -44.11 -31.80
N LEU A 2 -5.89 -43.19 -32.56
CA LEU A 2 -6.03 -41.76 -32.23
C LEU A 2 -6.95 -41.58 -31.01
N ALA A 3 -6.48 -40.83 -30.02
CA ALA A 3 -7.26 -40.42 -28.85
C ALA A 3 -8.35 -39.42 -29.30
N GLN A 4 -9.53 -39.92 -29.67
CA GLN A 4 -10.70 -39.09 -29.86
C GLN A 4 -11.19 -38.60 -28.50
N ALA A 5 -11.06 -37.29 -28.30
CA ALA A 5 -11.47 -36.57 -27.12
C ALA A 5 -12.95 -36.81 -26.81
N GLN A 6 -13.23 -37.46 -25.69
CA GLN A 6 -14.54 -37.39 -25.03
C GLN A 6 -14.70 -35.99 -24.45
N ALA A 7 -15.22 -35.05 -25.25
CA ALA A 7 -15.73 -33.80 -24.73
C ALA A 7 -16.85 -34.12 -23.72
N SER A 8 -16.66 -33.74 -22.46
CA SER A 8 -17.69 -33.90 -21.43
C SER A 8 -18.97 -33.14 -21.83
N LYS A 9 -20.15 -33.55 -21.33
CA LYS A 9 -21.40 -32.81 -21.57
C LYS A 9 -21.29 -31.32 -21.20
N SER A 10 -20.47 -30.97 -20.19
CA SER A 10 -20.17 -29.58 -19.83
C SER A 10 -19.42 -28.86 -20.92
N THR A 11 -18.34 -29.47 -21.44
CA THR A 11 -17.51 -28.91 -22.52
C THR A 11 -18.31 -28.69 -23.79
N ARG A 12 -19.22 -29.62 -24.12
CA ARG A 12 -20.12 -29.46 -25.29
C ARG A 12 -21.11 -28.30 -25.10
N SER A 13 -21.69 -28.17 -23.90
CA SER A 13 -22.59 -27.06 -23.57
C SER A 13 -21.89 -25.69 -23.55
N GLU A 14 -20.62 -25.65 -23.14
CA GLU A 14 -19.80 -24.44 -23.17
C GLU A 14 -19.44 -24.04 -24.61
N LEU A 15 -19.07 -25.00 -25.45
CA LEU A 15 -18.81 -24.78 -26.88
C LEU A 15 -20.08 -24.32 -27.63
N GLU A 16 -21.24 -24.90 -27.33
CA GLU A 16 -22.52 -24.47 -27.91
C GLU A 16 -22.87 -23.04 -27.50
N ARG A 17 -22.65 -22.67 -26.24
CA ARG A 17 -22.82 -21.29 -25.75
C ARG A 17 -21.84 -20.32 -26.40
N PHE A 18 -20.58 -20.72 -26.57
CA PHE A 18 -19.57 -19.92 -27.22
C PHE A 18 -19.87 -19.71 -28.71
N ASN A 19 -20.26 -20.76 -29.43
CA ASN A 19 -20.66 -20.66 -30.84
C ASN A 19 -21.90 -19.78 -31.03
N ALA A 20 -22.90 -19.88 -30.14
CA ALA A 20 -24.06 -18.99 -30.18
C ALA A 20 -23.68 -17.52 -29.91
N ALA A 21 -22.72 -17.27 -29.02
CA ALA A 21 -22.20 -15.94 -28.75
C ALA A 21 -21.41 -15.37 -29.94
N LEU A 22 -20.65 -16.21 -30.66
CA LEU A 22 -19.94 -15.81 -31.87
C LEU A 22 -20.90 -15.50 -33.03
N ALA A 23 -21.91 -16.33 -33.25
CA ALA A 23 -22.93 -16.10 -34.28
C ALA A 23 -23.72 -14.79 -34.02
N ALA A 24 -23.99 -14.49 -32.75
CA ALA A 24 -24.60 -13.20 -32.37
C ALA A 24 -23.71 -11.98 -32.66
N CYS A 25 -22.42 -12.19 -33.00
CA CYS A 25 -21.47 -11.14 -33.32
C CYS A 25 -21.19 -10.97 -34.82
N GLU A 26 -21.65 -11.87 -35.70
CA GLU A 26 -21.32 -11.86 -37.13
C GLU A 26 -21.93 -10.68 -37.89
N ASP A 27 -23.06 -10.14 -37.41
CA ASP A 27 -23.78 -9.00 -38.01
C ASP A 27 -23.73 -7.72 -37.17
N LEU A 28 -22.93 -7.69 -36.09
CA LEU A 28 -22.82 -6.50 -35.24
C LEU A 28 -22.01 -5.43 -35.98
N THR A 29 -22.55 -4.21 -36.02
CA THR A 29 -21.74 -3.04 -36.32
C THR A 29 -20.72 -2.81 -35.20
N VAL A 30 -19.63 -2.08 -35.50
CA VAL A 30 -18.58 -1.77 -34.51
C VAL A 30 -19.17 -1.15 -33.24
N ALA A 31 -20.18 -0.28 -33.37
CA ALA A 31 -20.85 0.35 -32.24
C ALA A 31 -21.66 -0.65 -31.38
N GLU A 32 -22.28 -1.65 -31.99
CA GLU A 32 -23.05 -2.66 -31.27
C GLU A 32 -22.14 -3.69 -30.60
N PHE A 33 -21.01 -4.01 -31.22
CA PHE A 33 -19.95 -4.81 -30.60
C PHE A 33 -19.34 -4.10 -29.39
N GLU A 34 -19.03 -2.79 -29.50
CA GLU A 34 -18.54 -1.99 -28.38
C GLU A 34 -19.52 -1.98 -27.20
N LYS A 35 -20.82 -1.85 -27.48
CA LYS A 35 -21.87 -1.90 -26.46
C LYS A 35 -21.97 -3.28 -25.80
N LEU A 36 -21.91 -4.35 -26.59
CA LEU A 36 -21.92 -5.72 -26.09
C LEU A 36 -20.72 -6.00 -25.17
N VAL A 37 -19.53 -5.54 -25.55
CA VAL A 37 -18.32 -5.63 -24.73
C VAL A 37 -18.46 -4.81 -23.45
N ALA A 38 -18.98 -3.58 -23.54
CA ALA A 38 -19.18 -2.72 -22.37
C ALA A 38 -20.18 -3.32 -21.36
N ASP A 39 -21.26 -3.92 -21.84
CA ASP A 39 -22.27 -4.58 -20.99
C ASP A 39 -21.73 -5.89 -20.40
N ALA A 40 -20.98 -6.68 -21.17
CA ALA A 40 -20.38 -7.95 -20.71
C ALA A 40 -19.23 -7.74 -19.71
N MET A 41 -18.49 -6.64 -19.81
CA MET A 41 -17.39 -6.34 -18.89
C MET A 41 -17.87 -5.89 -17.51
N GLY A 42 -19.14 -5.53 -17.36
CA GLY A 42 -19.71 -5.01 -16.12
C GLY A 42 -19.05 -3.69 -15.71
N LYS A 43 -19.84 -2.68 -15.33
CA LYS A 43 -19.26 -1.50 -14.66
C LYS A 43 -18.58 -1.97 -13.37
N ALA A 44 -17.25 -2.09 -13.39
CA ALA A 44 -16.48 -2.32 -12.18
C ALA A 44 -16.92 -1.26 -11.16
N PRO A 45 -17.28 -1.65 -9.92
CA PRO A 45 -17.72 -0.70 -8.92
C PRO A 45 -16.63 0.37 -8.76
N PRO A 46 -16.98 1.66 -8.72
CA PRO A 46 -15.99 2.71 -8.55
C PRO A 46 -15.19 2.41 -7.28
N LYS A 47 -13.87 2.25 -7.43
CA LYS A 47 -12.95 2.07 -6.30
C LYS A 47 -13.21 3.21 -5.31
N PRO A 48 -13.45 2.93 -4.01
CA PRO A 48 -13.66 4.00 -3.05
C PRO A 48 -12.44 4.93 -3.09
N ALA A 49 -12.68 6.23 -3.28
CA ALA A 49 -11.64 7.23 -3.34
C ALA A 49 -10.71 7.07 -2.13
N ALA A 50 -9.40 6.96 -2.38
CA ALA A 50 -8.42 6.89 -1.30
C ALA A 50 -8.59 8.15 -0.43
N LYS A 51 -9.06 7.97 0.79
CA LYS A 51 -9.23 9.06 1.76
C LYS A 51 -7.90 9.81 1.86
N ALA A 52 -7.92 11.11 1.56
CA ALA A 52 -6.75 11.98 1.57
C ALA A 52 -5.96 11.85 2.88
N LEU A 53 -4.64 12.01 2.77
CA LEU A 53 -3.72 12.00 3.90
C LEU A 53 -4.07 13.14 4.87
N ASN A 54 -4.15 12.86 6.17
CA ASN A 54 -4.24 13.93 7.16
C ASN A 54 -2.84 14.54 7.37
N LYS A 55 -2.58 15.67 6.70
CA LYS A 55 -1.28 16.34 6.73
C LYS A 55 -0.94 16.89 8.11
N ASP A 56 -1.92 17.39 8.85
CA ASP A 56 -1.71 17.98 10.17
C ASP A 56 -1.23 16.93 11.19
N LEU A 57 -1.82 15.73 11.15
CA LEU A 57 -1.35 14.59 11.96
C LEU A 57 0.09 14.21 11.62
N VAL A 58 0.43 14.19 10.33
CA VAL A 58 1.79 13.82 9.89
C VAL A 58 2.80 14.83 10.37
N VAL A 59 2.50 16.13 10.28
CA VAL A 59 3.37 17.21 10.77
C VAL A 59 3.52 17.12 12.29
N ALA A 60 2.41 17.02 13.02
CA ALA A 60 2.43 16.98 14.49
C ALA A 60 3.26 15.82 15.04
N TYR A 61 3.07 14.61 14.52
CA TYR A 61 3.85 13.45 14.96
C TYR A 61 5.31 13.51 14.49
N ARG A 62 5.58 14.01 13.28
CA ARG A 62 6.96 14.22 12.84
C ARG A 62 7.69 15.17 13.80
N GLU A 63 7.08 16.28 14.16
CA GLU A 63 7.67 17.26 15.08
C GLU A 63 7.88 16.66 16.47
N LYS A 64 6.91 15.91 17.01
CA LYS A 64 7.10 15.17 18.29
C LYS A 64 8.28 14.20 18.24
N VAL A 65 8.42 13.44 17.15
CA VAL A 65 9.53 12.48 16.98
C VAL A 65 10.88 13.21 16.88
N VAL A 66 10.92 14.36 16.20
CA VAL A 66 12.12 15.20 16.11
C VAL A 66 12.44 15.85 17.47
N ALA A 67 11.43 16.35 18.18
CA ALA A 67 11.57 17.01 19.48
C ALA A 67 12.02 16.05 20.59
N ALA A 68 11.69 14.76 20.50
CA ALA A 68 12.24 13.74 21.38
C ALA A 68 13.78 13.64 21.28
N GLY A 69 14.37 14.14 20.20
CA GLY A 69 15.82 14.29 20.06
C GLY A 69 16.56 12.98 20.21
N GLU A 70 17.32 12.85 21.30
CA GLU A 70 18.06 11.65 21.66
C GLU A 70 17.56 10.98 22.95
N ASP A 71 16.53 11.56 23.58
CA ASP A 71 15.95 11.03 24.81
C ASP A 71 15.11 9.78 24.51
N PRO A 72 15.54 8.59 24.96
CA PRO A 72 14.82 7.35 24.69
C PRO A 72 13.46 7.30 25.38
N ALA A 73 13.30 7.95 26.54
CA ALA A 73 12.04 7.93 27.28
C ALA A 73 10.98 8.77 26.55
N SER A 74 11.34 10.00 26.16
CA SER A 74 10.46 10.84 25.33
C SER A 74 10.14 10.18 24.00
N PHE A 75 11.12 9.57 23.34
CA PHE A 75 10.91 8.91 22.05
C PHE A 75 9.94 7.70 22.15
N GLU A 76 10.12 6.82 23.14
CA GLU A 76 9.19 5.69 23.32
C GLU A 76 7.79 6.15 23.75
N GLY A 77 7.68 7.27 24.49
CA GLY A 77 6.41 7.93 24.75
C GLY A 77 5.68 8.29 23.45
N VAL A 78 6.36 8.97 22.52
CA VAL A 78 5.80 9.33 21.21
C VAL A 78 5.46 8.09 20.38
N MET A 79 6.29 7.05 20.39
CA MET A 79 6.00 5.80 19.67
C MET A 79 4.79 5.05 20.22
N SER A 80 4.58 5.09 21.54
CA SER A 80 3.41 4.52 22.21
C SER A 80 2.14 5.28 21.83
N GLU A 81 2.16 6.62 21.89
CA GLU A 81 1.06 7.46 21.42
C GLU A 81 0.71 7.17 19.96
N LEU A 82 1.72 7.14 19.08
CA LEU A 82 1.55 6.90 17.65
C LEU A 82 0.97 5.51 17.34
N SER A 83 1.30 4.51 18.16
CA SER A 83 0.81 3.14 18.00
C SER A 83 -0.63 2.97 18.52
N ALA A 84 -0.99 3.70 19.58
CA ALA A 84 -2.32 3.66 20.19
C ALA A 84 -3.34 4.54 19.45
N ASP A 85 -2.90 5.57 18.73
CA ASP A 85 -3.77 6.48 18.01
C ASP A 85 -4.46 5.79 16.81
N LYS A 86 -5.77 5.63 16.93
CA LYS A 86 -6.63 5.04 15.89
C LYS A 86 -6.82 5.96 14.67
N SER A 87 -6.58 7.26 14.82
CA SER A 87 -6.68 8.24 13.74
C SER A 87 -5.51 8.14 12.75
N VAL A 88 -4.35 7.65 13.21
CA VAL A 88 -3.17 7.42 12.37
C VAL A 88 -3.37 6.14 11.58
N ARG A 89 -3.54 6.25 10.25
CA ARG A 89 -3.64 5.08 9.38
C ARG A 89 -2.25 4.74 8.83
N ILE A 90 -2.16 3.64 8.08
CA ILE A 90 -0.90 3.23 7.45
C ILE A 90 -0.33 4.30 6.52
N ALA A 91 -1.19 5.07 5.84
CA ALA A 91 -0.76 6.14 4.96
C ALA A 91 -0.09 7.28 5.74
N GLU A 92 -0.71 7.75 6.83
CA GLU A 92 -0.11 8.77 7.72
C GLU A 92 1.19 8.27 8.32
N LEU A 93 1.20 7.05 8.85
CA LEU A 93 2.38 6.48 9.48
C LEU A 93 3.54 6.29 8.49
N SER A 94 3.22 5.90 7.25
CA SER A 94 4.22 5.83 6.18
C SER A 94 4.79 7.20 5.87
N ALA A 95 3.96 8.23 5.79
CA ALA A 95 4.41 9.60 5.55
C ALA A 95 5.28 10.14 6.70
N ILE A 96 4.92 9.84 7.96
CA ILE A 96 5.75 10.18 9.13
C ILE A 96 7.11 9.49 9.06
N ALA A 97 7.12 8.19 8.78
CA ALA A 97 8.36 7.42 8.64
C ALA A 97 9.23 7.95 7.50
N GLN A 98 8.65 8.22 6.32
CA GLN A 98 9.36 8.80 5.19
C GLN A 98 9.97 10.16 5.53
N ALA A 99 9.20 11.05 6.16
CA ALA A 99 9.64 12.39 6.53
C ALA A 99 10.72 12.41 7.63
N TYR A 100 10.80 11.36 8.45
CA TYR A 100 11.79 11.23 9.52
C TYR A 100 13.04 10.45 9.10
N VAL A 101 12.87 9.35 8.36
CA VAL A 101 13.94 8.44 7.91
C VAL A 101 14.63 8.96 6.65
N GLY A 102 13.90 9.63 5.76
CA GLY A 102 14.39 10.15 4.47
C GLY A 102 14.22 9.19 3.29
N GLY A 103 13.21 8.30 3.33
CA GLY A 103 12.92 7.32 2.28
C GLY A 103 11.72 7.69 1.39
N THR A 104 11.60 7.03 0.22
CA THR A 104 10.49 7.25 -0.74
C THR A 104 9.50 6.09 -0.81
N SER A 105 9.85 4.94 -0.25
CA SER A 105 9.01 3.73 -0.29
C SER A 105 7.87 3.81 0.72
N ALA A 106 6.65 3.54 0.28
CA ALA A 106 5.50 3.40 1.18
C ALA A 106 5.56 2.05 1.92
N TYR A 107 5.16 2.05 3.20
CA TYR A 107 5.17 0.83 4.01
C TYR A 107 3.86 0.07 3.83
N LYS A 108 3.96 -1.27 3.74
CA LYS A 108 2.79 -2.15 3.63
C LYS A 108 2.12 -2.42 4.98
N LYS A 109 2.88 -2.33 6.08
CA LYS A 109 2.42 -2.64 7.44
C LYS A 109 2.84 -1.54 8.41
N LYS A 110 1.97 -1.25 9.39
CA LYS A 110 2.26 -0.23 10.42
C LYS A 110 3.51 -0.56 11.23
N ALA A 111 3.66 -1.84 11.60
CA ALA A 111 4.80 -2.33 12.36
C ALA A 111 6.15 -2.09 11.64
N ASP A 112 6.17 -2.16 10.31
CA ASP A 112 7.41 -1.95 9.54
C ASP A 112 7.81 -0.47 9.55
N ALA A 113 6.83 0.44 9.40
CA ALA A 113 7.08 1.87 9.51
C ALA A 113 7.59 2.27 10.91
N ILE A 114 6.98 1.75 11.98
CA ILE A 114 7.42 2.00 13.36
C ILE A 114 8.83 1.44 13.59
N ARG A 115 9.12 0.22 13.09
CA ARG A 115 10.44 -0.38 13.22
C ARG A 115 11.52 0.48 12.58
N ASP A 116 11.22 1.05 11.41
CA ASP A 116 12.20 1.86 10.68
C ASP A 116 12.45 3.22 11.36
N ILE A 117 11.40 3.85 11.92
CA ILE A 117 11.54 5.05 12.76
C ILE A 117 12.45 4.75 13.97
N ARG A 118 12.21 3.62 14.65
CA ARG A 118 13.05 3.16 15.79
C ARG A 118 14.49 2.91 15.38
N LEU A 119 14.70 2.21 14.26
CA LEU A 119 16.04 1.92 13.75
C LEU A 119 16.81 3.22 13.47
N ARG A 120 16.16 4.18 12.80
CA ARG A 120 16.77 5.48 12.48
C ARG A 120 17.12 6.26 13.74
N PHE A 121 16.26 6.26 14.76
CA PHE A 121 16.54 6.88 16.05
C PHE A 121 17.78 6.25 16.72
N ALA A 122 17.83 4.91 16.80
CA ALA A 122 18.97 4.21 17.39
C ALA A 122 20.27 4.49 16.62
N SER A 123 20.22 4.54 15.29
CA SER A 123 21.38 4.90 14.47
C SER A 123 21.85 6.33 14.71
N LYS A 124 20.94 7.32 14.79
CA LYS A 124 21.30 8.71 15.11
C LYS A 124 21.98 8.82 16.46
N ARG A 125 21.38 8.24 17.51
CA ARG A 125 21.94 8.27 18.87
C ARG A 125 23.33 7.64 18.94
N SER A 126 23.54 6.54 18.20
CA SER A 126 24.83 5.88 18.13
C SER A 126 25.88 6.71 17.38
N ALA A 127 25.47 7.46 16.36
CA ALA A 127 26.35 8.37 15.62
C ALA A 127 26.78 9.56 16.50
N THR A 128 25.85 10.18 17.22
CA THR A 128 26.15 11.31 18.12
C THR A 128 27.11 10.91 19.22
N ARG A 129 26.87 9.78 19.92
CA ARG A 129 27.78 9.28 20.96
C ARG A 129 29.19 9.00 20.45
N ARG A 130 29.34 8.57 19.19
CA ARG A 130 30.67 8.36 18.59
C ARG A 130 31.37 9.69 18.32
N LEU A 131 30.63 10.72 17.92
CA LEU A 131 31.19 12.06 17.71
C LEU A 131 31.62 12.69 19.04
N GLU A 132 30.79 12.58 20.09
CA GLU A 132 31.12 13.04 21.45
C GLU A 132 32.38 12.35 21.98
N ALA A 133 32.45 11.01 21.85
CA ALA A 133 33.62 10.24 22.27
C ALA A 133 34.89 10.57 21.45
N GLN A 134 34.76 11.09 20.23
CA GLN A 134 35.90 11.55 19.42
C GLN A 134 36.31 12.98 19.77
N SER A 135 35.37 13.84 20.19
CA SER A 135 35.67 15.20 20.63
C SER A 135 36.30 15.27 22.01
N ASP A 136 36.01 14.31 22.90
CA ASP A 136 36.59 14.26 24.25
C ASP A 136 38.06 13.76 24.29
N ILE A 137 38.60 13.33 23.15
CA ILE A 137 39.99 12.83 23.02
C ILE A 137 40.98 13.96 22.67
N PHE A 138 40.49 15.17 22.34
CA PHE A 138 41.29 16.36 22.01
C PHE A 138 41.09 17.48 23.03
#